data_AF-A0AAV1D6W8-F1
#
_entry.id   AF-A0AAV1D6W8-F1
#
_cell.length_a   1.000
_cell.length_b   1.000
_cell.length_c   1.000
_cell.angle_alpha   90.00
_cell.angle_beta   90.00
_cell.angle_gamma   90.00
#
_symmetry.space_group_name_H-M   'P 1'
#
loop_
_entity.id
_entity.type
_entity.pdbx_description
1 polymer ?
#
loop_
_entity_poly.entity_id
_entity_poly.type
_entity_poly.pdbx_seq_one_letter_code
_entity_poly.pdbx_strand_id
1 'polypeptide(L)'
;MGEVYTLGTKSWENVGYTRSYFGKLTSPTYLNGNLHWFHGGCLGNIILSFDFSQESFQNFLPPKFSAFEFSYSDIPHMSMSVLRGHLCLCLANPDSMTVWVMEEYGVQESWKKLVKFRKAERCSTLNYVCTQWIT
;
A
#
# COMPACT_ATOMS: atom_id res chain seq x y z
N MET A 1 14.34 -11.02 8.56
CA MET A 1 15.64 -10.62 7.97
C MET A 1 15.32 -10.13 6.58
N GLY A 2 15.78 -8.92 6.22
CA GLY A 2 15.68 -8.40 4.86
C GLY A 2 17.01 -8.60 4.13
N GLU A 3 16.94 -9.02 2.88
CA GLU A 3 18.11 -9.19 2.01
C GLU A 3 17.81 -8.53 0.66
N VAL A 4 18.81 -7.85 0.09
CA VAL A 4 18.73 -7.24 -1.25
C VAL A 4 19.70 -7.97 -2.18
N TYR A 5 19.23 -8.27 -3.38
CA TYR A 5 20.06 -8.85 -4.43
C TYR A 5 20.42 -7.79 -5.48
N THR A 6 21.70 -7.54 -5.64
CA THR A 6 22.21 -6.56 -6.61
C THR A 6 22.64 -7.28 -7.87
N LEU A 7 21.94 -7.04 -8.99
CA LEU A 7 22.21 -7.70 -10.27
C LEU A 7 23.62 -7.41 -10.83
N GLY A 8 24.15 -6.22 -10.56
CA GLY A 8 25.48 -5.81 -11.04
C GLY A 8 26.62 -6.58 -10.39
N THR A 9 26.56 -6.79 -9.08
CA THR A 9 27.56 -7.52 -8.28
C THR A 9 27.23 -9.00 -8.15
N LYS A 10 25.99 -9.39 -8.43
CA LYS A 10 25.42 -10.73 -8.22
C LYS A 10 25.55 -11.21 -6.76
N SER A 11 25.53 -10.28 -5.81
CA SER A 11 25.62 -10.53 -4.38
C SER A 11 24.28 -10.35 -3.67
N TRP A 12 24.11 -11.08 -2.57
CA TRP A 12 23.08 -10.83 -1.57
C TRP A 12 23.68 -10.03 -0.42
N GLU A 13 23.01 -8.96 -0.02
CA GLU A 13 23.44 -8.07 1.06
C GLU A 13 22.36 -7.97 2.12
N ASN A 14 22.78 -7.96 3.38
CA ASN A 14 21.87 -7.89 4.51
C ASN A 14 21.49 -6.43 4.77
N VAL A 15 20.19 -6.14 4.70
CA VAL A 15 19.65 -4.78 4.93
C VAL A 15 18.95 -4.67 6.29
N GLY A 16 19.34 -5.55 7.22
CA GLY A 16 18.87 -5.56 8.60
C GLY A 16 17.52 -6.26 8.80
N TYR A 17 16.88 -5.90 9.91
CA TYR A 17 15.63 -6.49 10.36
C TYR A 17 14.50 -5.46 10.30
N THR A 18 13.48 -5.74 9.50
CA THR A 18 12.16 -5.13 9.73
C THR A 18 11.50 -5.80 10.94
N ARG A 19 10.62 -5.07 11.65
CA ARG A 19 9.73 -5.71 12.64
C ARG A 19 9.00 -6.84 11.92
N SER A 20 8.85 -7.99 12.61
CA SER A 20 8.33 -9.21 12.00
C SER A 20 6.84 -9.09 11.69
N TYR A 21 6.53 -8.41 10.61
CA TYR A 21 5.20 -8.32 10.03
C TYR A 21 5.03 -9.52 9.10
N PHE A 22 4.44 -10.58 9.63
CA PHE A 22 4.18 -11.80 8.88
C PHE A 22 3.06 -11.55 7.87
N GLY A 23 3.28 -11.86 6.59
CA GLY A 23 2.23 -11.79 5.58
C GLY A 23 2.77 -11.72 4.16
N LYS A 24 1.93 -12.10 3.19
CA LYS A 24 2.21 -11.90 1.77
C LYS A 24 2.11 -10.41 1.46
N LEU A 25 3.11 -9.86 0.75
CA LEU A 25 3.02 -8.51 0.19
C LEU A 25 1.89 -8.47 -0.83
N THR A 26 0.80 -7.79 -0.50
CA THR A 26 -0.32 -7.56 -1.41
C THR A 26 -0.15 -6.21 -2.07
N SER A 27 0.16 -6.22 -3.38
CA SER A 27 0.27 -5.02 -4.21
C SER A 27 1.28 -3.97 -3.70
N PRO A 28 2.57 -4.34 -3.51
CA PRO A 28 3.59 -3.36 -3.17
C PRO A 28 3.73 -2.31 -4.28
N THR A 29 3.98 -1.06 -3.90
CA THR A 29 3.90 0.11 -4.78
C THR A 29 5.18 0.93 -4.71
N TYR A 30 5.78 1.22 -5.86
CA TYR A 30 6.99 2.05 -5.93
C TYR A 30 6.65 3.52 -6.14
N LEU A 31 7.22 4.40 -5.30
CA LEU A 31 7.11 5.87 -5.42
C LEU A 31 8.35 6.53 -4.81
N ASN A 32 8.92 7.53 -5.48
CA ASN A 32 10.03 8.35 -4.97
C ASN A 32 11.22 7.55 -4.42
N GLY A 33 11.68 6.50 -5.13
CA GLY A 33 12.81 5.69 -4.67
C GLY A 33 12.47 4.66 -3.58
N ASN A 34 11.19 4.59 -3.18
CA ASN A 34 10.73 3.80 -2.06
C ASN A 34 9.70 2.75 -2.51
N LEU A 35 9.80 1.52 -2.00
CA LEU A 35 8.79 0.48 -2.16
C LEU A 35 7.87 0.46 -0.94
N HIS A 36 6.57 0.67 -1.15
CA HIS A 36 5.55 0.78 -0.10
C HIS A 36 4.63 -0.44 -0.08
N TRP A 37 4.21 -0.89 1.10
CA TRP A 37 3.14 -1.87 1.25
C TRP A 37 2.36 -1.68 2.55
N PHE A 38 1.06 -1.97 2.50
CA PHE A 38 0.20 -1.89 3.67
C PHE A 38 0.28 -3.19 4.48
N HIS A 39 0.32 -3.06 5.80
CA HIS A 39 0.23 -4.18 6.72
C HIS A 39 -0.79 -3.86 7.82
N GLY A 40 -1.85 -4.67 7.89
CA GLY A 40 -2.78 -4.68 9.02
C GLY A 40 -2.53 -5.90 9.89
N GLY A 41 -2.46 -5.71 11.21
CA GLY A 41 -2.26 -6.81 12.16
C GLY A 41 -2.60 -6.41 13.59
N CYS A 42 -2.39 -7.33 14.53
CA CYS A 42 -2.75 -7.16 15.94
C CYS A 42 -2.08 -5.95 16.63
N LEU A 43 -0.96 -5.48 16.08
CA LEU A 43 -0.19 -4.33 16.58
C LEU A 43 -0.63 -3.00 15.94
N GLY A 44 -1.71 -3.01 15.15
CA GLY A 44 -2.23 -1.86 14.42
C GLY A 44 -1.91 -1.89 12.93
N ASN A 45 -2.44 -0.89 12.23
CA ASN A 45 -2.26 -0.70 10.80
C ASN A 45 -1.03 0.19 10.55
N ILE A 46 -0.19 -0.23 9.62
CA ILE A 46 1.03 0.50 9.25
C ILE A 46 1.28 0.39 7.74
N ILE A 47 1.87 1.43 7.17
CA ILE A 47 2.45 1.36 5.83
C ILE A 47 3.95 1.22 6.00
N LEU A 48 4.48 0.12 5.50
CA LEU A 48 5.90 -0.18 5.49
C LEU A 48 6.50 0.33 4.19
N SER A 49 7.74 0.80 4.26
CA SER A 49 8.49 1.25 3.11
C SER A 49 9.93 0.74 3.16
N PHE A 50 10.49 0.47 2.00
CA PHE A 50 11.93 0.23 1.83
C PHE A 50 12.52 1.28 0.90
N ASP A 51 13.47 2.06 1.41
CA ASP A 51 14.22 3.06 0.66
C ASP A 51 15.40 2.37 -0.04
N PHE A 52 15.39 2.31 -1.37
CA PHE A 52 16.49 1.69 -2.13
C PHE A 52 17.78 2.51 -2.15
N SER A 53 17.71 3.82 -1.89
CA SER A 53 18.89 4.69 -1.88
C SER A 53 19.66 4.57 -0.56
N GLN A 54 18.92 4.44 0.54
CA GLN A 54 19.49 4.29 1.89
C GLN A 54 19.51 2.85 2.39
N GLU A 55 18.97 1.91 1.61
CA GLU A 55 18.81 0.49 1.96
C GLU A 55 18.21 0.28 3.36
N SER A 56 17.16 1.04 3.68
CA SER A 56 16.59 1.08 5.03
C SER A 56 15.07 1.00 5.03
N PHE A 57 14.53 0.45 6.11
CA PHE A 57 13.08 0.37 6.33
C PHE A 57 12.55 1.65 6.98
N GLN A 58 11.42 2.12 6.47
CA GLN A 58 10.67 3.26 7.00
C GLN A 58 9.22 2.85 7.26
N ASN A 59 8.56 3.60 8.14
CA ASN A 59 7.18 3.37 8.52
C ASN A 59 6.38 4.65 8.34
N PHE A 60 5.18 4.52 7.80
CA PHE A 60 4.22 5.59 7.63
C PHE A 60 2.90 5.22 8.29
N LEU A 61 2.21 6.24 8.80
CA LEU A 61 0.89 6.05 9.34
C LEU A 61 -0.14 6.01 8.21
N PRO A 62 -1.04 5.02 8.21
CA PRO A 62 -2.14 4.97 7.26
C PRO A 62 -3.17 6.08 7.57
N PRO A 63 -4.14 6.29 6.66
CA PRO A 63 -5.28 7.14 6.97
C PRO A 63 -5.99 6.69 8.25
N LYS A 64 -6.59 7.66 8.96
CA LYS A 64 -7.44 7.36 10.11
C LYS A 64 -8.77 6.79 9.61
N PHE A 65 -8.92 5.47 9.72
CA PHE A 65 -10.19 4.79 9.43
C PHE A 65 -11.17 5.00 10.57
N SER A 66 -12.44 5.31 10.26
CA SER A 66 -13.50 5.17 11.26
C SER A 66 -13.78 3.68 11.52
N ALA A 67 -14.28 3.35 12.72
CA ALA A 67 -14.61 1.97 13.09
C ALA A 67 -15.64 1.28 12.17
N PHE A 68 -16.40 2.07 11.39
CA PHE A 68 -17.38 1.58 10.44
C PHE A 68 -16.83 1.42 9.01
N GLU A 69 -15.62 1.92 8.73
CA GLU A 69 -15.00 1.90 7.40
C GLU A 69 -13.92 0.84 7.23
N PHE A 70 -13.46 0.25 8.34
CA PHE A 70 -12.37 -0.72 8.33
C PHE A 70 -12.61 -1.87 9.31
N SER A 71 -12.60 -3.09 8.78
CA SER A 71 -12.51 -4.33 9.54
C SER A 71 -11.20 -5.06 9.19
N TYR A 72 -10.66 -5.85 10.12
CA TYR A 72 -9.51 -6.73 9.84
C TYR A 72 -9.80 -7.72 8.69
N SER A 73 -11.07 -8.06 8.43
CA SER A 73 -11.49 -8.86 7.28
C SER A 73 -11.21 -8.20 5.93
N ASP A 74 -10.99 -6.89 5.91
CA ASP A 74 -10.85 -6.10 4.69
C ASP A 74 -9.41 -6.02 4.18
N ILE A 75 -8.43 -6.41 5.01
CA ILE A 75 -7.00 -6.38 4.69
C ILE A 75 -6.67 -7.11 3.38
N PRO A 76 -7.22 -8.31 3.07
CA PRO A 76 -6.97 -8.99 1.80
C PRO A 76 -7.48 -8.23 0.57
N HIS A 77 -8.37 -7.26 0.78
CA HIS A 77 -8.96 -6.42 -0.27
C HIS A 77 -8.36 -5.02 -0.32
N MET A 78 -7.30 -4.78 0.45
CA MET A 78 -6.52 -3.56 0.38
C MET A 78 -5.35 -3.68 -0.60
N SER A 79 -5.12 -2.62 -1.36
CA SER A 79 -3.96 -2.49 -2.23
C SER A 79 -3.40 -1.07 -2.15
N MET A 80 -2.09 -0.96 -2.39
CA MET A 80 -1.46 0.33 -2.61
C MET A 80 -1.36 0.62 -4.10
N SER A 81 -1.32 1.90 -4.45
CA SER A 81 -1.10 2.37 -5.82
C SER A 81 -0.56 3.80 -5.84
N VAL A 82 -0.24 4.33 -7.02
CA VAL A 82 0.12 5.74 -7.21
C VAL A 82 -0.93 6.40 -8.10
N LEU A 83 -1.46 7.54 -7.68
CA LEU A 83 -2.36 8.36 -8.50
C LEU A 83 -1.78 9.75 -8.63
N ARG A 84 -1.47 10.17 -9.86
CA ARG A 84 -0.93 11.51 -10.16
C ARG A 84 0.27 11.87 -9.27
N GLY A 85 1.19 10.92 -9.07
CA GLY A 85 2.38 11.09 -8.25
C GLY A 85 2.17 10.98 -6.73
N HIS A 86 0.95 10.69 -6.27
CA HIS A 86 0.64 10.57 -4.84
C HIS A 86 0.41 9.11 -4.44
N LEU A 87 0.86 8.75 -3.25
CA LEU A 87 0.67 7.41 -2.70
C LEU A 87 -0.80 7.22 -2.34
N CYS A 88 -1.36 6.08 -2.75
CA CYS A 88 -2.76 5.76 -2.58
C CYS A 88 -2.95 4.46 -1.81
N LEU A 89 -4.01 4.41 -1.01
CA LEU A 89 -4.50 3.19 -0.37
C LEU A 89 -5.94 2.94 -0.84
N CYS A 90 -6.13 1.80 -1.49
CA CYS A 90 -7.40 1.40 -2.07
C CYS A 90 -8.01 0.28 -1.23
N LEU A 91 -9.30 0.42 -0.92
CA LEU A 91 -10.12 -0.63 -0.29
C LEU A 91 -11.25 -1.02 -1.22
N ALA A 92 -11.24 -2.26 -1.68
CA ALA A 92 -12.29 -2.82 -2.53
C ALA A 92 -13.31 -3.62 -1.70
N ASN A 93 -14.55 -3.15 -1.65
CA ASN A 93 -15.69 -3.85 -1.09
C ASN A 93 -16.51 -4.52 -2.20
N PRO A 94 -17.44 -5.44 -1.89
CA PRO A 94 -18.32 -6.06 -2.89
C PRO A 94 -18.99 -5.01 -3.80
N ASP A 95 -19.55 -3.95 -3.22
CA ASP A 95 -20.38 -2.97 -3.95
C ASP A 95 -19.67 -1.65 -4.22
N SER A 96 -18.43 -1.48 -3.75
CA SER A 96 -17.76 -0.19 -3.86
C SER A 96 -16.25 -0.27 -3.75
N MET A 97 -15.58 0.79 -4.17
CA MET A 97 -14.16 1.00 -3.95
C MET A 97 -13.96 2.36 -3.28
N THR A 98 -13.18 2.38 -2.21
CA THR A 98 -12.74 3.61 -1.55
C THR A 98 -11.26 3.81 -1.85
N VAL A 99 -10.88 5.02 -2.26
CA VAL A 99 -9.48 5.38 -2.49
C VAL A 99 -9.10 6.48 -1.52
N TRP A 100 -7.99 6.30 -0.82
CA TRP A 100 -7.35 7.34 -0.02
C TRP A 100 -6.07 7.78 -0.73
N VAL A 101 -5.77 9.07 -0.69
CA VAL A 101 -4.58 9.65 -1.31
C VAL A 101 -3.83 10.49 -0.29
N MET A 102 -2.53 10.25 -0.16
CA MET A 102 -1.61 11.01 0.66
C MET A 102 -1.13 12.21 -0.15
N GLU A 103 -1.77 13.37 0.04
CA GLU A 103 -1.43 14.58 -0.72
C GLU A 103 -0.03 15.11 -0.40
N GLU A 104 0.42 14.96 0.85
CA GLU A 104 1.77 15.31 1.26
C GLU A 104 2.49 14.04 1.73
N TYR A 105 3.52 13.65 0.98
CA TYR A 105 4.22 12.40 1.22
C TYR A 105 4.78 12.32 2.65
N GLY A 106 4.44 11.25 3.36
CA GLY A 106 4.83 10.99 4.75
C GLY A 106 3.96 11.66 5.83
N VAL A 107 3.02 12.54 5.47
CA VAL A 107 2.19 13.28 6.43
C VAL A 107 0.84 12.58 6.61
N GLN A 108 0.55 12.09 7.81
CA GLN A 108 -0.70 11.35 8.09
C GLN A 108 -1.95 12.22 7.87
N GLU A 109 -1.90 13.48 8.26
CA GLU A 109 -3.01 14.41 8.19
C GLU A 109 -3.38 14.78 6.74
N SER A 110 -2.48 14.53 5.79
CA SER A 110 -2.68 14.82 4.36
C SER A 110 -3.50 13.75 3.63
N TRP A 111 -3.82 12.63 4.29
CA TRP A 111 -4.65 11.60 3.71
C TRP A 111 -6.07 12.11 3.45
N LYS A 112 -6.48 12.13 2.20
CA LYS A 112 -7.85 12.47 1.80
C LYS A 112 -8.54 11.32 1.10
N LYS A 113 -9.81 11.12 1.42
CA LYS A 113 -10.67 10.14 0.77
C LYS A 113 -11.14 10.68 -0.57
N LEU A 114 -10.64 10.09 -1.65
CA LEU A 114 -11.16 10.27 -3.00
C LEU A 114 -12.37 9.34 -3.19
N VAL A 115 -13.46 9.95 -3.68
CA VAL A 115 -14.83 9.44 -3.92
C VAL A 115 -14.99 7.90 -3.85
N LYS A 116 -16.02 7.45 -3.11
CA LYS A 116 -16.47 6.04 -3.10
C LYS A 116 -17.13 5.71 -4.44
N PHE A 117 -16.45 4.96 -5.30
CA PHE A 117 -17.06 4.43 -6.52
C PHE A 117 -18.02 3.31 -6.14
N ARG A 118 -19.28 3.36 -6.58
CA ARG A 118 -20.14 2.17 -6.55
C ARG A 118 -19.71 1.26 -7.69
N LYS A 119 -19.54 -0.04 -7.45
CA LYS A 119 -19.39 -0.98 -8.56
C LYS A 119 -20.70 -0.96 -9.32
N ALA A 120 -20.67 -0.59 -10.60
CA ALA A 120 -21.85 -0.68 -11.44
C ALA A 120 -22.29 -2.16 -11.48
N GLU A 121 -23.56 -2.44 -11.17
CA GLU A 121 -24.12 -3.77 -11.34
C GLU A 121 -23.93 -4.17 -12.82
N ARG A 122 -23.08 -5.19 -13.03
CA ARG A 122 -22.57 -5.69 -14.32
C ARG A 122 -21.43 -4.87 -14.95
N CYS A 123 -20.22 -5.09 -14.44
CA CYS A 123 -19.07 -5.29 -15.31
C CYS A 123 -18.04 -6.21 -14.64
N SER A 124 -17.94 -7.45 -15.13
CA SER A 124 -16.98 -8.48 -14.69
C SER A 124 -15.50 -8.12 -14.95
N THR A 125 -15.23 -6.91 -15.45
CA THR A 125 -13.90 -6.40 -15.76
C THR A 125 -13.25 -5.60 -14.63
N LEU A 126 -13.97 -5.19 -13.58
CA LEU A 126 -13.39 -4.34 -12.52
C LEU A 126 -12.33 -5.02 -11.64
N ASN A 127 -12.22 -6.35 -11.66
CA ASN A 127 -11.10 -7.06 -11.03
C ASN A 127 -9.76 -6.84 -11.78
N TYR A 128 -9.80 -6.33 -13.01
CA TYR A 128 -8.64 -6.01 -13.85
C TYR A 128 -8.39 -4.50 -13.99
N VAL A 129 -9.30 -3.66 -13.49
CA VAL A 129 -9.21 -2.20 -13.71
C VAL A 129 -8.14 -1.55 -12.81
N CYS A 130 -7.83 -2.10 -11.64
CA CYS A 130 -6.75 -1.54 -10.82
C CYS A 130 -5.34 -1.92 -11.32
N THR A 131 -5.21 -2.97 -12.14
CA THR A 131 -3.91 -3.36 -12.71
C THR A 131 -3.61 -2.75 -14.08
N GLN A 132 -4.59 -2.11 -14.75
CA GLN A 132 -4.41 -1.65 -16.14
C GLN A 132 -4.74 -0.16 -16.41
N TRP A 133 -5.21 0.63 -15.43
CA TRP A 133 -5.55 2.05 -15.67
C TRP A 133 -4.52 3.04 -15.11
N ILE A 134 -3.34 2.55 -14.69
CA ILE A 134 -2.24 3.37 -14.17
C ILE A 134 -0.90 2.93 -14.81
N THR A 135 -0.88 2.93 -16.14
CA THR A 135 0.33 3.11 -16.96
C THR A 135 0.05 4.19 -17.96
#